data_AF-A0A916FM24-F1
#
_entry.id   AF-A0A916FM24-F1
#
_cell.length_a   1.000
_cell.length_b   1.000
_cell.length_c   1.000
_cell.angle_alpha   90.00
_cell.angle_beta   90.00
_cell.angle_gamma   90.00
#
_symmetry.space_group_name_H-M   'P 1'
#
loop_
_entity.id
_entity.type
_entity.pdbx_description
1 polymer ?
#
loop_
_entity_poly.entity_id
_entity_poly.type
_entity_poly.pdbx_seq_one_letter_code
_entity_poly.pdbx_strand_id
1 'polypeptide(L)'
;MSQNPASPTSLLRQEYDQAAELLRAQPPLTQRFVEAQARHLADAIVQRTPQVRFSLPDQVIGPGSDARPVAVTAGYRDQIIGGTGFLDRFSRFDVRKALAQRLQELELTSNREVSISAKLLRHATVIYMVHGMLPAGRSVKYVVADGEEIPTQPAGEVADVGSAITASTDAIAEEGGSEEGRGELLVPYAEAARKFYLPQWVAFDENDNLLVNSTQDAEAHVASMQRFMEVLHLARGFAPYIVSDDQYQQKRYGMLGQLVNQGRALARYETMEIINTIKERAAQHDLNRGLSLSVPYFDDQELALALESFEVIPQGRIMFVPAFVVRAAREQQAKVADDTRLSPSTRKHLIQELKILEAAFDDGASQQYRSWKQDVKPGLGNKA
;
A
#
# COMPACT_ATOMS: atom_id res chain seq x y z
N MET A 1 0.76 1.17 47.40
CA MET A 1 0.16 0.54 46.21
C MET A 1 0.68 1.31 45.01
N SER A 2 1.69 0.75 44.35
CA SER A 2 2.46 1.41 43.29
C SER A 2 1.63 1.51 42.02
N GLN A 3 1.55 2.72 41.47
CA GLN A 3 0.91 3.02 40.19
C GLN A 3 1.63 2.27 39.08
N ASN A 4 0.88 1.50 38.30
CA ASN A 4 1.38 0.86 37.08
C ASN A 4 1.71 1.97 36.06
N PRO A 5 2.91 2.02 35.46
CA PRO A 5 3.19 3.00 34.42
C PRO A 5 2.27 2.74 33.23
N ALA A 6 1.53 3.76 32.80
CA ALA A 6 0.62 3.68 31.66
C ALA A 6 1.35 3.12 30.43
N SER A 7 0.83 2.06 29.83
CA SER A 7 1.37 1.48 28.60
C SER A 7 1.47 2.55 27.49
N PRO A 8 2.43 2.45 26.56
CA PRO A 8 2.54 3.39 25.43
C PRO A 8 1.22 3.54 24.64
N THR A 9 0.46 2.45 24.49
CA THR A 9 -0.85 2.45 23.84
C THR A 9 -1.88 3.27 24.60
N SER A 10 -1.91 3.20 25.94
CA SER A 10 -2.83 4.02 26.75
C SER A 10 -2.50 5.51 26.69
N LEU A 11 -1.22 5.89 26.53
CA LEU A 11 -0.83 7.29 26.35
C LEU A 11 -1.30 7.84 25.00
N LEU A 12 -1.08 7.11 23.91
CA LEU A 12 -1.55 7.51 22.58
C LEU A 12 -3.07 7.62 22.52
N ARG A 13 -3.80 6.72 23.20
CA ARG A 13 -5.26 6.81 23.27
C ARG A 13 -5.71 8.05 24.03
N GLN A 14 -5.07 8.35 25.16
CA GLN A 14 -5.35 9.56 25.93
C GLN A 14 -5.10 10.84 25.11
N GLU A 15 -3.99 10.91 24.36
CA GLU A 15 -3.70 12.04 23.48
C GLU A 15 -4.75 12.22 22.38
N TYR A 16 -5.17 11.12 21.76
CA TYR A 16 -6.23 11.12 20.75
C TYR A 16 -7.55 11.63 21.34
N ASP A 17 -7.98 11.09 22.48
CA ASP A 17 -9.25 11.45 23.12
C ASP A 17 -9.23 12.93 23.55
N GLN A 18 -8.12 13.42 24.11
CA GLN A 18 -7.95 14.84 24.47
C GLN A 18 -8.04 15.77 23.26
N ALA A 19 -7.40 15.42 22.14
CA ALA A 19 -7.46 16.21 20.92
C ALA A 19 -8.88 16.23 20.32
N ALA A 20 -9.56 15.09 20.34
CA ALA A 20 -10.93 14.96 19.86
C ALA A 20 -11.92 15.76 20.74
N GLU A 21 -11.76 15.72 22.06
CA GLU A 21 -12.54 16.54 23.00
C GLU A 21 -12.31 18.03 22.80
N LEU A 22 -11.04 18.43 22.59
CA LEU A 22 -10.68 19.82 22.35
C LEU A 22 -11.35 20.38 21.09
N LEU A 23 -11.41 19.60 20.01
CA LEU A 23 -12.10 19.97 18.78
C LEU A 23 -13.62 20.05 19.00
N ARG A 24 -14.21 19.03 19.64
CA ARG A 24 -15.66 18.99 19.96
C ARG A 24 -16.11 20.14 20.85
N ALA A 25 -15.24 20.63 21.73
CA ALA A 25 -15.53 21.75 22.61
C ALA A 25 -15.58 23.11 21.90
N GLN A 26 -15.06 23.22 20.66
CA GLN A 26 -15.06 24.50 19.93
C GLN A 26 -16.46 24.88 19.43
N PRO A 27 -16.75 26.17 19.22
CA PRO A 27 -17.97 26.60 18.55
C PRO A 27 -18.08 26.03 17.12
N PRO A 28 -19.28 25.78 16.59
CA PRO A 28 -19.47 25.17 15.25
C PRO A 28 -18.77 25.92 14.11
N LEU A 29 -18.74 27.26 14.17
CA LEU A 29 -18.03 28.07 13.16
C LEU A 29 -16.51 27.84 13.21
N THR A 30 -15.94 27.75 14.41
CA THR A 30 -14.51 27.46 14.61
C THR A 30 -14.18 26.03 14.16
N GLN A 31 -15.04 25.05 14.45
CA GLN A 31 -14.86 23.67 13.97
C GLN A 31 -14.79 23.62 12.44
N ARG A 32 -15.78 24.21 11.75
CA ARG A 32 -15.81 24.27 10.27
C ARG A 32 -14.60 25.00 9.68
N PHE A 33 -14.17 26.09 10.32
CA PHE A 33 -12.98 26.81 9.90
C PHE A 33 -11.73 25.93 10.01
N VAL A 34 -11.53 25.27 11.16
CA VAL A 34 -10.40 24.36 11.40
C VAL A 34 -10.44 23.19 10.43
N GLU A 35 -11.62 22.61 10.17
CA GLU A 35 -11.81 21.56 9.17
C GLU A 35 -11.42 22.03 7.78
N ALA A 36 -11.87 23.21 7.33
CA ALA A 36 -11.51 23.74 6.02
C ALA A 36 -9.99 23.96 5.86
N GLN A 37 -9.34 24.51 6.90
CA GLN A 37 -7.87 24.63 6.93
C GLN A 37 -7.20 23.26 6.92
N ALA A 38 -7.72 22.30 7.67
CA ALA A 38 -7.22 20.94 7.74
C ALA A 38 -7.27 20.22 6.39
N ARG A 39 -8.33 20.42 5.59
CA ARG A 39 -8.42 19.90 4.21
C ARG A 39 -7.29 20.45 3.35
N HIS A 40 -7.12 21.76 3.36
CA HIS A 40 -6.06 22.41 2.59
C HIS A 40 -4.65 21.91 2.99
N LEU A 41 -4.40 21.77 4.29
CA LEU A 41 -3.14 21.23 4.81
C LEU A 41 -2.92 19.77 4.40
N ALA A 42 -3.95 18.93 4.50
CA ALA A 42 -3.88 17.53 4.11
C ALA A 42 -3.58 17.38 2.61
N ASP A 43 -4.26 18.16 1.76
CA ASP A 43 -4.02 18.17 0.31
C ASP A 43 -2.57 18.57 0.00
N ALA A 44 -2.06 19.62 0.67
CA ALA A 44 -0.67 20.05 0.52
C ALA A 44 0.34 18.97 0.92
N ILE A 45 0.08 18.24 2.01
CA ILE A 45 0.91 17.12 2.47
C ILE A 45 0.92 15.98 1.45
N VAL A 46 -0.26 15.54 0.98
CA VAL A 46 -0.41 14.39 0.10
C VAL A 46 0.09 14.69 -1.32
N GLN A 47 -0.20 15.88 -1.84
CA GLN A 47 0.25 16.32 -3.16
C GLN A 47 1.70 16.82 -3.18
N ARG A 48 2.34 16.92 -2.01
CA ARG A 48 3.72 17.42 -1.84
C ARG A 48 3.90 18.80 -2.50
N THR A 49 2.95 19.71 -2.25
CA THR A 49 3.03 21.07 -2.80
C THR A 49 4.30 21.76 -2.32
N PRO A 50 4.91 22.69 -3.09
CA PRO A 50 6.16 23.35 -2.70
C PRO A 50 5.99 24.41 -1.61
N GLN A 51 4.76 24.87 -1.40
CA GLN A 51 4.40 25.89 -0.42
C GLN A 51 3.01 25.61 0.12
N VAL A 52 2.79 25.98 1.38
CA VAL A 52 1.47 25.98 2.00
C VAL A 52 1.27 27.24 2.85
N ARG A 53 0.07 27.82 2.76
CA ARG A 53 -0.38 28.93 3.60
C ARG A 53 -1.59 28.45 4.39
N PHE A 54 -1.61 28.73 5.68
CA PHE A 54 -2.75 28.40 6.52
C PHE A 54 -2.95 29.48 7.58
N SER A 55 -4.13 29.46 8.20
CA SER A 55 -4.46 30.37 9.27
C SER A 55 -4.98 29.68 10.53
N LEU A 56 -4.62 30.24 11.68
CA LEU A 56 -5.20 29.85 12.97
C LEU A 56 -6.58 30.49 13.14
N PRO A 57 -7.52 29.85 13.85
CA PRO A 57 -8.81 30.44 14.18
C PRO A 57 -8.65 31.77 14.91
N ASP A 58 -9.66 32.61 14.81
CA ASP A 58 -9.73 33.91 15.47
C ASP A 58 -9.98 33.79 16.97
N GLN A 59 -10.71 32.77 17.40
CA GLN A 59 -11.00 32.45 18.80
C GLN A 59 -10.98 30.95 19.05
N VAL A 60 -10.57 30.54 20.26
CA VAL A 60 -10.57 29.14 20.70
C VAL A 60 -11.04 28.98 22.13
N ILE A 61 -11.61 27.83 22.44
CA ILE A 61 -11.95 27.38 23.80
C ILE A 61 -10.83 26.45 24.29
N GLY A 62 -10.24 26.76 25.44
CA GLY A 62 -9.21 25.92 26.06
C GLY A 62 -9.75 24.97 27.13
N PRO A 63 -9.03 23.89 27.45
CA PRO A 63 -9.46 22.93 28.46
C PRO A 63 -9.54 23.59 29.85
N GLY A 64 -10.72 23.58 30.48
CA GLY A 64 -10.95 24.27 31.75
C GLY A 64 -11.13 25.79 31.63
N SER A 65 -11.39 26.34 30.43
CA SER A 65 -12.09 27.62 30.32
C SER A 65 -13.57 27.38 30.62
N ASP A 66 -14.29 28.38 31.15
CA ASP A 66 -15.74 28.33 31.42
C ASP A 66 -16.57 28.31 30.11
N ALA A 67 -16.15 27.50 29.12
CA ALA A 67 -16.64 27.47 27.75
C ALA A 67 -16.61 28.83 27.03
N ARG A 68 -15.79 29.78 27.50
CA ARG A 68 -15.66 31.11 26.90
C ARG A 68 -14.59 31.09 25.80
N PRO A 69 -14.92 31.51 24.57
CA PRO A 69 -13.94 31.72 23.51
C PRO A 69 -12.94 32.82 23.89
N VAL A 70 -11.65 32.57 23.66
CA VAL A 70 -10.57 33.53 23.86
C VAL A 70 -9.92 33.84 22.53
N ALA A 71 -9.62 35.12 22.29
CA ALA A 71 -9.05 35.57 21.03
C ALA A 71 -7.61 35.08 20.84
N VAL A 72 -7.33 34.53 19.67
CA VAL A 72 -5.98 34.17 19.24
C VAL A 72 -5.25 35.43 18.77
N THR A 73 -4.01 35.63 19.22
CA THR A 73 -3.19 36.81 18.89
C THR A 73 -3.00 36.97 17.38
N ALA A 74 -3.34 38.15 16.85
CA ALA A 74 -3.36 38.42 15.41
C ALA A 74 -2.02 38.12 14.69
N GLY A 75 -0.89 38.39 15.33
CA GLY A 75 0.45 38.15 14.75
C GLY A 75 0.79 36.68 14.49
N TYR A 76 0.03 35.74 15.05
CA TYR A 76 0.21 34.30 14.83
C TYR A 76 -0.84 33.70 13.90
N ARG A 77 -1.82 34.48 13.43
CA ARG A 77 -2.94 33.93 12.67
C ARG A 77 -2.50 33.45 11.29
N ASP A 78 -1.80 34.26 10.52
CA ASP A 78 -1.31 33.87 9.21
C ASP A 78 0.03 33.13 9.31
N GLN A 79 0.11 31.96 8.70
CA GLN A 79 1.31 31.15 8.61
C GLN A 79 1.61 30.82 7.15
N ILE A 80 2.89 30.92 6.76
CA ILE A 80 3.37 30.54 5.43
C ILE A 80 4.59 29.63 5.62
N ILE A 81 4.60 28.50 4.93
CA ILE A 81 5.67 27.53 4.95
C ILE A 81 6.12 27.26 3.51
N GLY A 82 7.43 27.43 3.27
CA GLY A 82 8.05 27.34 1.95
C GLY A 82 7.98 28.63 1.13
N GLY A 83 8.79 28.70 0.08
CA GLY A 83 8.64 29.69 -1.00
C GLY A 83 9.39 31.02 -0.86
N THR A 84 10.27 31.23 0.14
CA THR A 84 10.92 32.54 0.34
C THR A 84 12.44 32.59 0.10
N GLY A 85 13.10 31.49 -0.25
CA GLY A 85 14.55 31.46 -0.47
C GLY A 85 14.97 30.95 -1.85
N PHE A 86 15.97 31.61 -2.47
CA PHE A 86 16.66 31.06 -3.65
C PHE A 86 17.31 29.70 -3.37
N LEU A 87 17.69 29.43 -2.12
CA LEU A 87 18.28 28.16 -1.65
C LEU A 87 17.25 27.04 -1.50
N ASP A 88 15.99 27.37 -1.23
CA ASP A 88 14.91 26.40 -0.99
C ASP A 88 14.40 25.74 -2.28
N ARG A 89 14.69 26.36 -3.43
CA ARG A 89 14.44 25.77 -4.77
C ARG A 89 15.48 24.71 -5.17
N PHE A 90 16.66 24.72 -4.55
CA PHE A 90 17.74 23.76 -4.82
C PHE A 90 17.79 22.62 -3.80
N SER A 91 17.20 22.81 -2.62
CA SER A 91 16.96 21.74 -1.65
C SER A 91 15.63 21.07 -1.94
N ARG A 92 15.53 19.75 -1.75
CA ARG A 92 14.25 19.03 -1.74
C ARG A 92 13.47 19.44 -0.49
N PHE A 93 12.91 20.65 -0.48
CA PHE A 93 12.12 21.16 0.64
C PHE A 93 10.91 20.25 0.87
N ASP A 94 10.91 19.55 2.01
CA ASP A 94 9.84 18.63 2.39
C ASP A 94 8.80 19.42 3.20
N VAL A 95 7.77 19.94 2.51
CA VAL A 95 6.68 20.73 3.11
C VAL A 95 6.02 20.00 4.27
N ARG A 96 5.91 18.68 4.20
CA ARG A 96 5.34 17.88 5.30
C ARG A 96 6.20 17.98 6.55
N LYS A 97 7.53 17.82 6.45
CA LYS A 97 8.42 17.96 7.61
C LYS A 97 8.39 19.39 8.16
N ALA A 98 8.43 20.38 7.27
CA ALA A 98 8.37 21.79 7.67
C ALA A 98 7.05 22.15 8.35
N LEU A 99 5.91 21.65 7.86
CA LEU A 99 4.60 21.85 8.46
C LEU A 99 4.47 21.16 9.82
N ALA A 100 4.92 19.91 9.94
CA ALA A 100 4.93 19.19 11.22
C ALA A 100 5.78 19.94 12.26
N GLN A 101 6.99 20.37 11.88
CA GLN A 101 7.86 21.15 12.73
C GLN A 101 7.22 22.48 13.13
N ARG A 102 6.61 23.20 12.18
CA ARG A 102 6.00 24.50 12.45
C ARG A 102 4.82 24.40 13.40
N LEU A 103 3.95 23.40 13.22
CA LEU A 103 2.86 23.15 14.17
C LEU A 103 3.42 22.79 15.55
N GLN A 104 4.47 21.97 15.63
CA GLN A 104 5.13 21.65 16.90
C GLN A 104 5.68 22.92 17.60
N GLU A 105 6.30 23.84 16.87
CA GLU A 105 6.75 25.13 17.43
C GLU A 105 5.59 25.97 17.99
N LEU A 106 4.47 26.03 17.26
CA LEU A 106 3.27 26.73 17.71
C LEU A 106 2.64 26.05 18.95
N GLU A 107 2.65 24.72 19.00
CA GLU A 107 2.19 23.95 20.16
C GLU A 107 3.02 24.19 21.43
N LEU A 108 4.33 24.44 21.27
CA LEU A 108 5.27 24.71 22.38
C LEU A 108 5.32 26.19 22.81
N THR A 109 4.58 27.07 22.12
CA THR A 109 4.55 28.50 22.46
C THR A 109 3.87 28.73 23.82
N SER A 110 4.34 29.72 24.58
CA SER A 110 3.74 30.09 25.89
C SER A 110 2.32 30.68 25.77
N ASN A 111 1.95 31.12 24.58
CA ASN A 111 0.60 31.57 24.24
C ASN A 111 -0.32 30.36 24.11
N ARG A 112 -1.20 30.23 25.09
CA ARG A 112 -2.09 29.07 25.23
C ARG A 112 -3.03 28.91 24.05
N GLU A 113 -3.58 30.01 23.55
CA GLU A 113 -4.57 30.04 22.48
C GLU A 113 -3.94 29.64 21.14
N VAL A 114 -2.70 30.06 20.89
CA VAL A 114 -1.89 29.64 19.73
C VAL A 114 -1.56 28.15 19.82
N SER A 115 -1.16 27.66 21.00
CA SER A 115 -0.88 26.25 21.22
C SER A 115 -2.11 25.37 20.98
N ILE A 116 -3.28 25.77 21.50
CA ILE A 116 -4.56 25.09 21.27
C ILE A 116 -4.90 25.06 19.78
N SER A 117 -4.77 26.19 19.09
CA SER A 117 -5.05 26.32 17.66
C SER A 117 -4.21 25.36 16.81
N ALA A 118 -2.92 25.24 17.13
CA ALA A 118 -2.03 24.31 16.44
C ALA A 118 -2.42 22.84 16.68
N LYS A 119 -2.77 22.47 17.92
CA LYS A 119 -3.28 21.12 18.25
C LYS A 119 -4.56 20.78 17.49
N LEU A 120 -5.49 21.74 17.41
CA LEU A 120 -6.75 21.60 16.66
C LEU A 120 -6.48 21.33 15.18
N LEU A 121 -5.60 22.13 14.55
CA LEU A 121 -5.23 21.94 13.15
C LEU A 121 -4.55 20.57 12.94
N ARG A 122 -3.57 20.20 13.78
CA ARG A 122 -2.90 18.91 13.67
C ARG A 122 -3.89 17.75 13.72
N HIS A 123 -4.80 17.78 14.70
CA HIS A 123 -5.84 16.76 14.86
C HIS A 123 -6.79 16.71 13.66
N ALA A 124 -7.39 17.85 13.29
CA ALA A 124 -8.34 17.91 12.18
C ALA A 124 -7.69 17.50 10.85
N THR A 125 -6.42 17.82 10.61
CA THR A 125 -5.69 17.40 9.40
C THR A 125 -5.59 15.88 9.32
N VAL A 126 -5.15 15.19 10.38
CA VAL A 126 -5.05 13.72 10.32
C VAL A 126 -6.42 13.05 10.28
N ILE A 127 -7.43 13.62 10.93
CA ILE A 127 -8.80 13.12 10.84
C ILE A 127 -9.30 13.24 9.40
N TYR A 128 -9.09 14.37 8.72
CA TYR A 128 -9.48 14.50 7.32
C TYR A 128 -8.69 13.55 6.39
N MET A 129 -7.38 13.37 6.62
CA MET A 129 -6.60 12.39 5.85
C MET A 129 -7.16 10.98 5.99
N VAL A 130 -7.58 10.58 7.19
CA VAL A 130 -8.10 9.22 7.43
C VAL A 130 -9.56 9.10 7.02
N HIS A 131 -10.43 10.00 7.47
CA HIS A 131 -11.89 9.91 7.33
C HIS A 131 -12.41 10.52 6.02
N GLY A 132 -11.76 11.55 5.50
CA GLY A 132 -12.21 12.32 4.33
C GLY A 132 -11.54 11.93 3.01
N MET A 133 -10.22 11.70 3.00
CA MET A 133 -9.48 11.38 1.77
C MET A 133 -9.55 9.90 1.37
N LEU A 134 -9.76 9.01 2.33
CA LEU A 134 -9.69 7.57 2.10
C LEU A 134 -11.09 6.96 2.10
N PRO A 135 -11.44 6.16 1.08
CA PRO A 135 -12.74 5.51 1.03
C PRO A 135 -12.93 4.56 2.22
N ALA A 136 -14.16 4.51 2.71
CA ALA A 136 -14.58 3.48 3.64
C ALA A 136 -14.75 2.16 2.88
N GLY A 137 -14.30 1.07 3.48
CA GLY A 137 -14.44 -0.28 2.95
C GLY A 137 -15.14 -1.18 3.95
N ARG A 138 -15.28 -2.44 3.56
CA ARG A 138 -15.93 -3.49 4.36
C ARG A 138 -15.11 -3.82 5.59
N SER A 139 -15.75 -4.28 6.65
CA SER A 139 -15.01 -4.88 7.77
C SER A 139 -14.62 -6.32 7.39
N VAL A 140 -13.32 -6.55 7.20
CA VAL A 140 -12.77 -7.85 6.80
C VAL A 140 -11.79 -8.32 7.86
N LYS A 141 -11.90 -9.60 8.24
CA LYS A 141 -10.88 -10.26 9.05
C LYS A 141 -9.95 -11.01 8.13
N TYR A 142 -8.68 -10.62 8.13
CA TYR A 142 -7.67 -11.36 7.39
C TYR A 142 -7.02 -12.39 8.32
N VAL A 143 -6.76 -13.58 7.79
CA VAL A 143 -6.06 -14.68 8.46
C VAL A 143 -4.69 -14.86 7.85
N VAL A 144 -3.74 -15.20 8.72
CA VAL A 144 -2.36 -15.52 8.35
C VAL A 144 -2.35 -16.90 7.70
N ALA A 145 -1.86 -16.99 6.46
CA ALA A 145 -1.62 -18.29 5.84
C ALA A 145 -0.38 -18.95 6.47
N ASP A 146 -0.29 -20.28 6.44
CA ASP A 146 0.80 -21.03 7.09
C ASP A 146 2.18 -20.51 6.69
N GLY A 147 2.97 -20.05 7.66
CA GLY A 147 4.31 -19.51 7.43
C GLY A 147 4.36 -18.12 6.78
N GLU A 148 3.27 -17.35 6.86
CA GLU A 148 3.25 -15.91 6.53
C GLU A 148 3.29 -15.06 7.80
N GLU A 149 3.71 -13.80 7.66
CA GLU A 149 3.70 -12.82 8.77
C GLU A 149 2.52 -11.86 8.68
N ILE A 150 2.06 -11.60 7.47
CA ILE A 150 0.96 -10.67 7.20
C ILE A 150 -0.32 -11.47 6.99
N PRO A 151 -1.43 -11.13 7.68
CA PRO A 151 -2.73 -11.69 7.37
C PRO A 151 -3.21 -11.18 6.00
N THR A 152 -3.33 -12.08 5.02
CA THR A 152 -3.65 -11.73 3.62
C THR A 152 -4.87 -12.47 3.07
N GLN A 153 -5.29 -13.56 3.71
CA GLN A 153 -6.45 -14.33 3.28
C GLN A 153 -7.71 -13.79 3.95
N PRO A 154 -8.69 -13.27 3.20
CA PRO A 154 -9.92 -12.79 3.80
C PRO A 154 -10.71 -13.98 4.35
N ALA A 155 -11.01 -13.93 5.66
CA ALA A 155 -11.77 -14.94 6.38
C ALA A 155 -13.14 -14.40 6.77
N GLY A 156 -14.16 -15.19 6.47
CA GLY A 156 -15.56 -14.88 6.76
C GLY A 156 -16.46 -15.27 5.60
N GLU A 157 -17.72 -15.56 5.93
CA GLU A 157 -18.76 -15.67 4.92
C GLU A 157 -18.95 -14.29 4.26
N VAL A 158 -19.24 -14.29 2.95
CA VAL A 158 -19.73 -13.09 2.29
C VAL A 158 -20.97 -12.69 3.07
N ALA A 159 -20.90 -11.61 3.86
CA ALA A 159 -22.10 -11.07 4.47
C ALA A 159 -23.07 -10.83 3.31
N ASP A 160 -24.21 -11.54 3.33
CA ASP A 160 -25.31 -11.37 2.40
C ASP A 160 -25.88 -9.96 2.61
N VAL A 161 -25.15 -8.96 2.10
CA VAL A 161 -25.71 -7.65 1.82
C VAL A 161 -26.47 -7.87 0.53
N GLY A 162 -27.74 -8.30 0.70
CA GLY A 162 -28.68 -8.50 -0.39
C GLY A 162 -28.63 -7.31 -1.34
N SER A 163 -28.57 -7.62 -2.65
CA SER A 163 -28.61 -6.70 -3.79
C SER A 163 -28.16 -5.26 -3.50
N ALA A 164 -26.98 -4.91 -4.02
CA ALA A 164 -26.39 -3.57 -4.07
C ALA A 164 -27.23 -2.49 -4.80
N ILE A 165 -28.56 -2.63 -4.84
CA ILE A 165 -29.50 -1.69 -5.44
C ILE A 165 -30.27 -0.92 -4.33
N THR A 166 -30.16 -1.28 -3.04
CA THR A 166 -30.89 -0.56 -1.96
C THR A 166 -30.09 -0.25 -0.70
N ALA A 167 -28.78 -0.49 -0.64
CA ALA A 167 -27.97 -0.05 0.49
C ALA A 167 -27.78 1.48 0.43
N SER A 168 -28.50 2.19 1.28
CA SER A 168 -28.55 3.66 1.41
C SER A 168 -27.24 4.30 1.90
N THR A 169 -26.13 3.57 1.90
CA THR A 169 -24.79 4.01 2.31
C THR A 169 -23.75 3.98 1.19
N ASP A 170 -24.09 3.50 0.00
CA ASP A 170 -23.18 3.42 -1.17
C ASP A 170 -23.38 4.54 -2.20
N ALA A 171 -24.06 5.63 -1.81
CA ALA A 171 -24.10 6.84 -2.61
C ALA A 171 -22.87 7.69 -2.30
N ILE A 172 -21.89 7.64 -3.20
CA ILE A 172 -20.89 8.70 -3.37
C ILE A 172 -21.67 9.98 -3.68
N ALA A 173 -21.88 10.82 -2.67
CA ALA A 173 -22.28 12.20 -2.87
C ALA A 173 -21.03 13.00 -3.27
N GLU A 174 -20.63 12.87 -4.54
CA GLU A 174 -19.79 13.89 -5.19
C GLU A 174 -20.68 15.12 -5.44
N GLU A 175 -20.64 16.08 -4.51
CA GLU A 175 -21.01 17.46 -4.84
C GLU A 175 -19.88 18.06 -5.68
N GLY A 176 -20.06 18.10 -7.00
CA GLY A 176 -19.37 19.05 -7.86
C GLY A 176 -18.82 18.47 -9.18
N GLY A 177 -19.51 18.79 -10.28
CA GLY A 177 -18.93 18.83 -11.62
C GLY A 177 -19.07 17.54 -12.41
N SER A 178 -20.05 17.52 -13.30
CA SER A 178 -20.14 16.57 -14.41
C SER A 178 -18.85 16.61 -15.26
N GLU A 179 -17.96 15.64 -15.08
CA GLU A 179 -16.94 15.29 -16.08
C GLU A 179 -17.42 14.08 -16.88
N GLU A 180 -17.92 14.36 -18.08
CA GLU A 180 -18.15 13.36 -19.13
C GLU A 180 -16.80 12.75 -19.52
N GLY A 181 -16.61 11.45 -19.25
CA GLY A 181 -15.42 10.72 -19.71
C GLY A 181 -14.98 9.52 -18.87
N ARG A 182 -15.55 9.28 -17.68
CA ARG A 182 -15.33 8.00 -16.97
C ARG A 182 -16.30 6.96 -17.49
N GLY A 183 -15.78 6.02 -18.28
CA GLY A 183 -16.53 4.85 -18.74
C GLY A 183 -17.25 4.17 -17.58
N GLU A 184 -18.51 3.83 -17.80
CA GLU A 184 -19.34 3.05 -16.89
C GLU A 184 -18.59 1.77 -16.48
N LEU A 185 -18.07 1.73 -15.24
CA LEU A 185 -17.38 0.57 -14.71
C LEU A 185 -18.42 -0.47 -14.24
N LEU A 186 -19.14 -1.06 -15.19
CA LEU A 186 -19.98 -2.23 -15.01
C LEU A 186 -19.11 -3.48 -15.16
N VAL A 187 -18.27 -3.78 -14.17
CA VAL A 187 -17.65 -5.11 -14.05
C VAL A 187 -18.54 -5.95 -13.13
N PRO A 188 -19.07 -7.10 -13.58
CA PRO A 188 -19.88 -7.97 -12.73
C PRO A 188 -19.01 -8.42 -11.55
N TYR A 189 -19.39 -7.95 -10.37
CA TYR A 189 -18.66 -8.17 -9.13
C TYR A 189 -18.50 -9.68 -8.88
N ALA A 190 -17.30 -10.22 -9.10
CA ALA A 190 -17.01 -11.60 -8.75
C ALA A 190 -17.31 -11.83 -7.26
N GLU A 191 -18.01 -12.90 -6.91
CA GLU A 191 -18.36 -13.19 -5.51
C GLU A 191 -17.12 -13.27 -4.62
N ALA A 192 -15.99 -13.74 -5.18
CA ALA A 192 -14.69 -13.76 -4.51
C ALA A 192 -14.21 -12.35 -4.09
N ALA A 193 -14.44 -11.34 -4.93
CA ALA A 193 -14.03 -9.97 -4.62
C ALA A 193 -14.71 -9.49 -3.33
N ARG A 194 -15.98 -9.82 -3.10
CA ARG A 194 -16.79 -9.36 -1.94
C ARG A 194 -16.17 -9.63 -0.57
N LYS A 195 -15.21 -10.54 -0.48
CA LYS A 195 -14.47 -10.88 0.73
C LYS A 195 -13.41 -9.84 1.10
N PHE A 196 -13.05 -8.93 0.19
CA PHE A 196 -12.01 -7.91 0.38
C PHE A 196 -12.54 -6.57 0.91
N TYR A 197 -11.62 -5.77 1.46
CA TYR A 197 -11.91 -4.47 2.07
C TYR A 197 -12.54 -3.48 1.07
N LEU A 198 -11.94 -3.32 -0.11
CA LEU A 198 -12.47 -2.54 -1.24
C LEU A 198 -12.59 -3.44 -2.47
N PRO A 199 -13.75 -4.07 -2.68
CA PRO A 199 -13.81 -5.10 -3.68
C PRO A 199 -13.85 -4.62 -5.13
N GLN A 200 -14.03 -3.31 -5.35
CA GLN A 200 -13.82 -2.65 -6.64
C GLN A 200 -12.33 -2.54 -7.05
N TRP A 201 -11.39 -2.82 -6.14
CA TRP A 201 -9.95 -2.82 -6.41
C TRP A 201 -9.36 -4.24 -6.44
N VAL A 202 -10.21 -5.25 -6.62
CA VAL A 202 -9.79 -6.64 -6.78
C VAL A 202 -9.61 -6.92 -8.27
N ALA A 203 -8.37 -7.16 -8.68
CA ALA A 203 -8.00 -7.40 -10.07
C ALA A 203 -7.85 -8.89 -10.39
N PHE A 204 -7.73 -9.76 -9.38
CA PHE A 204 -7.52 -11.19 -9.56
C PHE A 204 -8.49 -12.02 -8.72
N ASP A 205 -8.91 -13.18 -9.25
CA ASP A 205 -9.69 -14.17 -8.50
C ASP A 205 -8.82 -15.09 -7.62
N GLU A 206 -9.43 -16.09 -6.97
CA GLU A 206 -8.72 -17.05 -6.12
C GLU A 206 -7.75 -17.98 -6.89
N ASN A 207 -7.84 -18.02 -8.22
CA ASN A 207 -7.00 -18.81 -9.13
C ASN A 207 -6.00 -17.93 -9.91
N ASP A 208 -5.81 -16.67 -9.51
CA ASP A 208 -4.98 -15.67 -10.19
C ASP A 208 -5.41 -15.32 -11.61
N ASN A 209 -6.68 -15.57 -11.98
CA ASN A 209 -7.23 -15.08 -13.24
C ASN A 209 -7.54 -13.58 -13.14
N LEU A 210 -7.21 -12.86 -14.20
CA LEU A 210 -7.51 -11.44 -14.33
C LEU A 210 -9.03 -11.19 -14.40
N LEU A 211 -9.54 -10.36 -13.49
CA LEU A 211 -10.94 -9.94 -13.41
C LEU A 211 -11.19 -8.58 -14.08
N VAL A 212 -10.12 -7.82 -14.32
CA VAL A 212 -10.13 -6.52 -15.01
C VAL A 212 -9.79 -6.68 -16.50
N ASN A 213 -9.95 -5.62 -17.28
CA ASN A 213 -9.80 -5.69 -18.73
C ASN A 213 -8.34 -5.83 -19.19
N SER A 214 -7.37 -5.41 -18.36
CA SER A 214 -5.94 -5.42 -18.70
C SER A 214 -5.03 -5.54 -17.49
N THR A 215 -3.78 -5.97 -17.71
CA THR A 215 -2.71 -5.94 -16.69
C THR A 215 -2.45 -4.54 -16.18
N GLN A 216 -2.54 -3.53 -17.06
CA GLN A 216 -2.40 -2.13 -16.70
C GLN A 216 -3.47 -1.68 -15.70
N ASP A 217 -4.71 -2.17 -15.82
CA ASP A 217 -5.77 -1.88 -14.85
C ASP A 217 -5.47 -2.52 -13.48
N ALA A 218 -4.90 -3.73 -13.48
CA ALA A 218 -4.48 -4.42 -12.25
C ALA A 218 -3.34 -3.67 -11.54
N GLU A 219 -2.32 -3.24 -12.29
CA GLU A 219 -1.24 -2.37 -11.80
C GLU A 219 -1.80 -1.07 -11.23
N ALA A 220 -2.77 -0.43 -11.91
CA ALA A 220 -3.39 0.80 -11.45
C ALA A 220 -4.18 0.60 -10.14
N HIS A 221 -4.81 -0.56 -9.94
CA HIS A 221 -5.45 -0.93 -8.68
C HIS A 221 -4.42 -1.09 -7.55
N VAL A 222 -3.32 -1.82 -7.79
CA VAL A 222 -2.20 -1.94 -6.83
C VAL A 222 -1.61 -0.57 -6.48
N ALA A 223 -1.36 0.29 -7.48
CA ALA A 223 -0.87 1.66 -7.26
C ALA A 223 -1.84 2.50 -6.42
N SER A 224 -3.16 2.34 -6.62
CA SER A 224 -4.18 3.02 -5.83
C SER A 224 -4.16 2.56 -4.37
N MET A 225 -3.99 1.26 -4.14
CA MET A 225 -3.84 0.67 -2.81
C MET A 225 -2.55 1.12 -2.10
N GLN A 226 -1.43 1.24 -2.83
CA GLN A 226 -0.18 1.80 -2.32
C GLN A 226 -0.35 3.26 -1.89
N ARG A 227 -1.00 4.07 -2.72
CA ARG A 227 -1.28 5.49 -2.39
C ARG A 227 -2.19 5.60 -1.17
N PHE A 228 -3.17 4.71 -1.03
CA PHE A 228 -4.02 4.63 0.16
C PHE A 228 -3.16 4.39 1.42
N MET A 229 -2.23 3.43 1.38
CA MET A 229 -1.31 3.15 2.48
C MET A 229 -0.37 4.32 2.77
N GLU A 230 0.11 5.01 1.73
CA GLU A 230 0.95 6.21 1.88
C GLU A 230 0.23 7.29 2.70
N VAL A 231 -1.05 7.58 2.42
CA VAL A 231 -1.83 8.56 3.19
C VAL A 231 -1.93 8.17 4.67
N LEU A 232 -2.16 6.89 4.98
CA LEU A 232 -2.18 6.40 6.37
C LEU A 232 -0.80 6.53 7.06
N HIS A 233 0.30 6.30 6.34
CA HIS A 233 1.64 6.50 6.86
C HIS A 233 1.94 7.98 7.10
N LEU A 234 1.51 8.86 6.19
CA LEU A 234 1.61 10.30 6.33
C LEU A 234 0.82 10.79 7.56
N ALA A 235 -0.41 10.32 7.75
CA ALA A 235 -1.23 10.66 8.91
C ALA A 235 -0.54 10.26 10.22
N ARG A 236 -0.01 9.02 10.32
CA ARG A 236 0.75 8.55 11.49
C ARG A 236 2.03 9.36 11.72
N GLY A 237 2.75 9.70 10.65
CA GLY A 237 3.95 10.53 10.73
C GLY A 237 3.66 11.96 11.22
N PHE A 238 2.47 12.48 10.93
CA PHE A 238 2.03 13.83 11.30
C PHE A 238 1.44 13.90 12.72
N ALA A 239 0.65 12.90 13.13
CA ALA A 239 0.14 12.76 14.49
C ALA A 239 0.17 11.29 14.94
N PRO A 240 1.19 10.86 15.70
CA PRO A 240 1.36 9.46 16.06
C PRO A 240 0.17 8.83 16.79
N TYR A 241 -0.58 9.61 17.58
CA TYR A 241 -1.75 9.14 18.32
C TYR A 241 -2.90 8.67 17.41
N ILE A 242 -2.90 8.99 16.11
CA ILE A 242 -3.95 8.58 15.16
C ILE A 242 -4.08 7.06 15.06
N VAL A 243 -3.05 6.30 15.44
CA VAL A 243 -3.12 4.84 15.54
C VAL A 243 -4.15 4.37 16.58
N SER A 244 -4.63 5.25 17.45
CA SER A 244 -5.68 4.94 18.42
C SER A 244 -7.08 5.13 17.86
N ASP A 245 -7.22 5.64 16.63
CA ASP A 245 -8.49 5.79 15.91
C ASP A 245 -8.93 4.45 15.31
N ASP A 246 -10.18 4.08 15.55
CA ASP A 246 -10.69 2.78 15.12
C ASP A 246 -10.81 2.70 13.59
N GLN A 247 -11.19 3.80 12.93
CA GLN A 247 -11.25 3.83 11.46
C GLN A 247 -9.87 3.75 10.82
N TYR A 248 -8.86 4.40 11.41
CA TYR A 248 -7.46 4.27 11.00
C TYR A 248 -7.03 2.81 11.03
N GLN A 249 -7.28 2.11 12.15
CA GLN A 249 -6.90 0.70 12.28
C GLN A 249 -7.66 -0.18 11.28
N GLN A 250 -8.97 0.01 11.15
CA GLN A 250 -9.78 -0.73 10.19
C GLN A 250 -9.27 -0.53 8.74
N LYS A 251 -9.04 0.74 8.34
CA LYS A 251 -8.50 1.09 7.02
C LYS A 251 -7.13 0.48 6.79
N ARG A 252 -6.24 0.57 7.79
CA ARG A 252 -4.88 0.04 7.73
C ARG A 252 -4.87 -1.48 7.59
N TYR A 253 -5.56 -2.21 8.45
CA TYR A 253 -5.59 -3.67 8.39
C TYR A 253 -6.30 -4.16 7.13
N GLY A 254 -7.42 -3.53 6.78
CA GLY A 254 -8.20 -3.86 5.59
C GLY A 254 -7.38 -3.71 4.31
N MET A 255 -6.76 -2.54 4.14
CA MET A 255 -5.98 -2.25 2.94
C MET A 255 -4.67 -3.04 2.88
N LEU A 256 -3.96 -3.21 3.99
CA LEU A 256 -2.68 -3.94 4.00
C LEU A 256 -2.87 -5.39 3.53
N GLY A 257 -3.88 -6.09 4.07
CA GLY A 257 -4.17 -7.47 3.68
C GLY A 257 -4.53 -7.59 2.20
N GLN A 258 -5.37 -6.67 1.70
CA GLN A 258 -5.76 -6.62 0.30
C GLN A 258 -4.59 -6.29 -0.63
N LEU A 259 -3.77 -5.28 -0.30
CA LEU A 259 -2.63 -4.83 -1.10
C LEU A 259 -1.61 -5.96 -1.28
N VAL A 260 -1.22 -6.62 -0.18
CA VAL A 260 -0.27 -7.74 -0.26
C VAL A 260 -0.86 -8.89 -1.07
N ASN A 261 -2.13 -9.23 -0.86
CA ASN A 261 -2.80 -10.28 -1.63
C ASN A 261 -2.80 -10.00 -3.13
N GLN A 262 -3.28 -8.81 -3.53
CA GLN A 262 -3.41 -8.43 -4.94
C GLN A 262 -2.06 -8.17 -5.61
N GLY A 263 -1.10 -7.59 -4.89
CA GLY A 263 0.26 -7.39 -5.37
C GLY A 263 1.00 -8.71 -5.65
N ARG A 264 0.82 -9.71 -4.78
CA ARG A 264 1.36 -11.06 -5.01
C ARG A 264 0.66 -11.79 -6.16
N ALA A 265 -0.65 -11.61 -6.31
CA ALA A 265 -1.40 -12.17 -7.44
C ALA A 265 -0.92 -11.58 -8.77
N LEU A 266 -0.65 -10.27 -8.81
CA LEU A 266 -0.05 -9.60 -9.97
C LEU A 266 1.33 -10.18 -10.30
N ALA A 267 2.21 -10.35 -9.31
CA ALA A 267 3.52 -10.98 -9.52
C ALA A 267 3.41 -12.42 -10.08
N ARG A 268 2.45 -13.22 -9.58
CA ARG A 268 2.20 -14.57 -10.12
C ARG A 268 1.73 -14.53 -11.56
N TYR A 269 0.79 -13.63 -11.87
CA TYR A 269 0.28 -13.45 -13.23
C TYR A 269 1.42 -13.08 -14.20
N GLU A 270 2.25 -12.10 -13.86
CA GLU A 270 3.40 -11.70 -14.68
C GLU A 270 4.44 -12.84 -14.81
N THR A 271 4.66 -13.63 -13.76
CA THR A 271 5.53 -14.83 -13.83
C THR A 271 5.00 -15.85 -14.85
N MET A 272 3.68 -16.05 -14.93
CA MET A 272 3.06 -16.91 -15.95
C MET A 272 3.24 -16.35 -17.37
N GLU A 273 3.14 -15.03 -17.55
CA GLU A 273 3.43 -14.41 -18.86
C GLU A 273 4.89 -14.59 -19.29
N ILE A 274 5.83 -14.47 -18.35
CA ILE A 274 7.26 -14.77 -18.60
C ILE A 274 7.42 -16.22 -19.05
N ILE A 275 6.80 -17.17 -18.36
CA ILE A 275 6.86 -18.60 -18.69
C ILE A 275 6.33 -18.85 -20.11
N ASN A 276 5.18 -18.29 -20.45
CA ASN A 276 4.57 -18.44 -21.77
C ASN A 276 5.47 -17.86 -22.86
N THR A 277 6.02 -16.66 -22.63
CA THR A 277 6.97 -16.01 -23.55
C THR A 277 8.22 -16.88 -23.79
N ILE A 278 8.79 -17.47 -22.74
CA ILE A 278 9.95 -18.37 -22.87
C ILE A 278 9.57 -19.61 -23.70
N LYS A 279 8.41 -20.23 -23.43
CA LYS A 279 7.95 -21.42 -24.17
C LYS A 279 7.74 -21.12 -25.65
N GLU A 280 7.14 -19.98 -25.99
CA GLU A 280 6.96 -19.53 -27.37
C GLU A 280 8.29 -19.28 -28.08
N ARG A 281 9.20 -18.54 -27.45
CA ARG A 281 10.53 -18.25 -28.02
C ARG A 281 11.39 -19.51 -28.16
N ALA A 282 11.26 -20.46 -27.23
CA ALA A 282 11.91 -21.76 -27.32
C ALA A 282 11.42 -22.55 -28.53
N ALA A 283 10.11 -22.58 -28.78
CA ALA A 283 9.52 -23.23 -29.94
C ALA A 283 9.96 -22.61 -31.28
N GLN A 284 10.27 -21.31 -31.28
CA GLN A 284 10.80 -20.58 -32.44
C GLN A 284 12.33 -20.66 -32.57
N HIS A 285 13.02 -21.38 -31.68
CA HIS A 285 14.48 -21.46 -31.59
C HIS A 285 15.21 -20.11 -31.41
N ASP A 286 14.50 -19.09 -30.89
CA ASP A 286 15.01 -17.72 -30.69
C ASP A 286 15.84 -17.57 -29.39
N LEU A 287 15.91 -18.61 -28.56
CA LEU A 287 16.65 -18.59 -27.27
C LEU A 287 18.10 -19.07 -27.36
N ASN A 288 18.60 -19.44 -28.55
CA ASN A 288 19.94 -20.02 -28.76
C ASN A 288 21.10 -18.99 -28.66
N ARG A 289 20.86 -17.83 -28.04
CA ARG A 289 21.78 -16.69 -27.94
C ARG A 289 22.00 -16.17 -26.51
N GLY A 290 21.41 -16.84 -25.52
CA GLY A 290 21.42 -16.40 -24.12
C GLY A 290 20.00 -16.09 -23.63
N LEU A 291 19.82 -16.21 -22.32
CA LEU A 291 18.56 -15.94 -21.63
C LEU A 291 18.87 -15.41 -20.22
N SER A 292 18.35 -14.23 -19.93
CA SER A 292 18.31 -13.64 -18.59
C SER A 292 16.85 -13.41 -18.22
N LEU A 293 16.52 -13.62 -16.95
CA LEU A 293 15.16 -13.46 -16.45
C LEU A 293 15.15 -12.41 -15.35
N SER A 294 14.03 -11.70 -15.27
CA SER A 294 13.67 -10.82 -14.16
C SER A 294 12.33 -11.31 -13.64
N VAL A 295 12.33 -12.07 -12.56
CA VAL A 295 11.11 -12.63 -11.99
C VAL A 295 10.51 -11.59 -11.04
N PRO A 296 9.24 -11.19 -11.24
CA PRO A 296 8.58 -10.26 -10.34
C PRO A 296 8.23 -10.94 -9.02
N TYR A 297 8.28 -10.16 -7.94
CA TYR A 297 7.76 -10.54 -6.64
C TYR A 297 7.22 -9.30 -5.94
N PHE A 298 6.25 -9.49 -5.04
CA PHE A 298 5.78 -8.42 -4.18
C PHE A 298 6.61 -8.37 -2.89
N ASP A 299 7.24 -7.23 -2.61
CA ASP A 299 7.94 -7.01 -1.35
C ASP A 299 6.96 -6.52 -0.28
N ASP A 300 6.70 -7.37 0.71
CA ASP A 300 5.81 -7.09 1.82
C ASP A 300 6.30 -5.94 2.73
N GLN A 301 7.60 -5.60 2.72
CA GLN A 301 8.15 -4.49 3.51
C GLN A 301 7.97 -3.15 2.80
N GLU A 302 8.35 -3.10 1.52
CA GLU A 302 8.22 -1.89 0.69
C GLU A 302 6.80 -1.71 0.14
N LEU A 303 5.95 -2.74 0.24
CA LEU A 303 4.59 -2.81 -0.29
C LEU A 303 4.54 -2.52 -1.80
N ALA A 304 5.51 -3.06 -2.55
CA ALA A 304 5.66 -2.81 -3.97
C ALA A 304 6.19 -4.03 -4.73
N LEU A 305 5.92 -4.04 -6.05
CA LEU A 305 6.56 -4.98 -6.96
C LEU A 305 8.05 -4.66 -7.07
N ALA A 306 8.85 -5.72 -7.01
CA ALA A 306 10.28 -5.70 -7.26
C ALA A 306 10.64 -6.83 -8.23
N LEU A 307 11.83 -6.75 -8.81
CA LEU A 307 12.33 -7.71 -9.79
C LEU A 307 13.57 -8.40 -9.24
N GLU A 308 13.60 -9.73 -9.30
CA GLU A 308 14.79 -10.52 -9.05
C GLU A 308 15.40 -10.96 -10.39
N SER A 309 16.54 -10.39 -10.74
CA SER A 309 17.23 -10.66 -12.00
C SER A 309 18.31 -11.72 -11.86
N PHE A 310 18.31 -12.70 -12.75
CA PHE A 310 19.36 -13.73 -12.82
C PHE A 310 19.58 -14.24 -14.24
N GLU A 311 20.78 -14.76 -14.48
CA GLU A 311 21.19 -15.31 -15.77
C GLU A 311 20.85 -16.81 -15.83
N VAL A 312 20.21 -17.24 -16.92
CA VAL A 312 19.88 -18.64 -17.18
C VAL A 312 20.88 -19.25 -18.16
N ILE A 313 21.14 -18.54 -19.26
CA ILE A 313 22.11 -18.93 -20.28
C ILE A 313 22.94 -17.68 -20.61
N PRO A 314 24.27 -17.73 -20.48
CA PRO A 314 25.09 -16.60 -20.86
C PRO A 314 25.03 -16.31 -22.35
N GLN A 315 25.30 -15.06 -22.70
CA GLN A 315 25.33 -14.65 -24.11
C GLN A 315 26.35 -15.50 -24.89
N GLY A 316 25.89 -16.15 -25.95
CA GLY A 316 26.72 -17.07 -26.73
C GLY A 316 25.90 -18.03 -27.58
N ARG A 317 26.57 -18.88 -28.36
CA ARG A 317 25.91 -19.89 -29.21
C ARG A 317 25.61 -21.17 -28.42
N ILE A 318 24.86 -21.02 -27.33
CA ILE A 318 24.43 -22.15 -26.49
C ILE A 318 23.00 -22.48 -26.89
N MET A 319 22.76 -23.73 -27.28
CA MET A 319 21.41 -24.20 -27.61
C MET A 319 20.54 -24.15 -26.35
N PHE A 320 19.35 -23.58 -26.45
CA PHE A 320 18.41 -23.55 -25.34
C PHE A 320 17.90 -24.96 -25.00
N VAL A 321 17.89 -25.27 -23.71
CA VAL A 321 17.41 -26.54 -23.14
C VAL A 321 16.63 -26.17 -21.87
N PRO A 322 15.35 -26.61 -21.70
CA PRO A 322 14.54 -26.38 -20.50
C PRO A 322 15.25 -26.63 -19.16
N ALA A 323 16.15 -27.62 -19.12
CA ALA A 323 16.96 -27.92 -17.93
C ALA A 323 17.81 -26.73 -17.43
N PHE A 324 18.17 -25.77 -18.29
CA PHE A 324 18.86 -24.55 -17.86
C PHE A 324 17.97 -23.66 -17.02
N VAL A 325 16.68 -23.53 -17.36
CA VAL A 325 15.72 -22.75 -16.56
C VAL A 325 15.52 -23.40 -15.20
N VAL A 326 15.33 -24.73 -15.16
CA VAL A 326 15.19 -25.50 -13.90
C VAL A 326 16.42 -25.31 -13.00
N ARG A 327 17.63 -25.44 -13.57
CA ARG A 327 18.87 -25.26 -12.83
C ARG A 327 19.01 -23.84 -12.28
N ALA A 328 18.80 -22.83 -13.13
CA ALA A 328 18.92 -21.43 -12.74
C ALA A 328 17.89 -21.05 -11.66
N ALA A 329 16.65 -21.53 -11.78
CA ALA A 329 15.61 -21.33 -10.77
C ALA A 329 16.01 -21.94 -9.42
N ARG A 330 16.54 -23.19 -9.39
CA ARG A 330 17.01 -23.83 -8.15
C ARG A 330 18.21 -23.12 -7.51
N GLU A 331 19.19 -22.73 -8.32
CA GLU A 331 20.33 -21.94 -7.84
C GLU A 331 19.87 -20.61 -7.24
N GLN A 332 18.90 -19.96 -7.88
CA GLN A 332 18.33 -18.71 -7.39
C GLN A 332 17.50 -18.91 -6.11
N GLN A 333 16.71 -19.99 -6.01
CA GLN A 333 15.98 -20.34 -4.78
C GLN A 333 16.93 -20.49 -3.59
N ALA A 334 18.09 -21.13 -3.78
CA ALA A 334 19.09 -21.28 -2.72
C ALA A 334 19.66 -19.93 -2.26
N LYS A 335 19.98 -19.03 -3.21
CA LYS A 335 20.43 -17.66 -2.88
C LYS A 335 19.38 -16.87 -2.11
N VAL A 336 18.12 -16.92 -2.56
CA VAL A 336 17.00 -16.23 -1.91
C VAL A 336 16.75 -16.79 -0.51
N ALA A 337 16.86 -18.12 -0.33
CA ALA A 337 16.71 -18.76 0.98
C ALA A 337 17.70 -18.22 2.02
N ASP A 338 18.91 -17.86 1.60
CA ASP A 338 19.95 -17.30 2.46
C ASP A 338 19.95 -15.76 2.54
N ASP A 339 19.11 -15.05 1.75
CA ASP A 339 19.09 -13.58 1.73
C ASP A 339 18.39 -13.00 2.97
N THR A 340 19.18 -12.56 3.95
CA THR A 340 18.69 -11.97 5.20
C THR A 340 18.11 -10.56 5.04
N ARG A 341 18.24 -9.92 3.87
CA ARG A 341 17.65 -8.59 3.63
C ARG A 341 16.14 -8.68 3.40
N LEU A 342 15.65 -9.79 2.89
CA LEU A 342 14.23 -10.04 2.65
C LEU A 342 13.53 -10.50 3.93
N SER A 343 12.33 -9.98 4.16
CA SER A 343 11.44 -10.51 5.20
C SER A 343 11.17 -12.00 4.97
N PRO A 344 10.90 -12.81 6.01
CA PRO A 344 10.55 -14.21 5.85
C PRO A 344 9.36 -14.42 4.89
N SER A 345 8.36 -13.52 4.96
CA SER A 345 7.18 -13.54 4.13
C SER A 345 7.48 -13.22 2.65
N THR A 346 8.23 -12.14 2.38
CA THR A 346 8.71 -11.79 1.03
C THR A 346 9.55 -12.91 0.42
N ARG A 347 10.48 -13.48 1.21
CA ARG A 347 11.37 -14.56 0.80
C ARG A 347 10.58 -15.81 0.40
N LYS A 348 9.59 -16.19 1.20
CA LYS A 348 8.73 -17.33 0.91
C LYS A 348 7.96 -17.11 -0.40
N HIS A 349 7.40 -15.92 -0.62
CA HIS A 349 6.71 -15.58 -1.85
C HIS A 349 7.64 -15.65 -3.07
N LEU A 350 8.82 -15.02 -3.03
CA LEU A 350 9.78 -15.08 -4.15
C LEU A 350 10.23 -16.52 -4.46
N ILE A 351 10.44 -17.35 -3.42
CA ILE A 351 10.73 -18.79 -3.63
C ILE A 351 9.55 -19.51 -4.31
N GLN A 352 8.30 -19.14 -4.02
CA GLN A 352 7.14 -19.71 -4.71
C GLN A 352 7.13 -19.33 -6.19
N GLU A 353 7.40 -18.08 -6.55
CA GLU A 353 7.51 -17.64 -7.96
C GLU A 353 8.60 -18.43 -8.71
N LEU A 354 9.76 -18.61 -8.08
CA LEU A 354 10.85 -19.41 -8.65
C LEU A 354 10.50 -20.90 -8.79
N LYS A 355 9.67 -21.45 -7.89
CA LYS A 355 9.17 -22.82 -7.99
C LYS A 355 8.13 -22.99 -9.09
N ILE A 356 7.27 -21.99 -9.30
CA ILE A 356 6.34 -21.96 -10.43
C ILE A 356 7.13 -22.00 -11.75
N LEU A 357 8.17 -21.17 -11.85
CA LEU A 357 9.09 -21.17 -12.98
C LEU A 357 9.78 -22.52 -13.15
N GLU A 358 10.31 -23.12 -12.08
CA GLU A 358 10.93 -24.45 -12.12
C GLU A 358 9.97 -25.51 -12.65
N ALA A 359 8.78 -25.62 -12.06
CA ALA A 359 7.78 -26.63 -12.39
C ALA A 359 7.33 -26.54 -13.85
N ALA A 360 7.21 -25.32 -14.39
CA ALA A 360 6.79 -25.10 -15.78
C ALA A 360 7.74 -25.68 -16.84
N PHE A 361 9.00 -25.97 -16.48
CA PHE A 361 10.04 -26.49 -17.39
C PHE A 361 10.56 -27.89 -17.01
N ASP A 362 10.15 -28.45 -15.86
CA ASP A 362 10.65 -29.75 -15.36
C ASP A 362 10.23 -30.93 -16.25
N ASP A 363 9.02 -30.89 -16.82
CA ASP A 363 8.55 -31.90 -17.79
C ASP A 363 9.43 -31.95 -19.04
N GLY A 364 9.78 -30.77 -19.58
CA GLY A 364 10.66 -30.65 -20.74
C GLY A 364 12.08 -31.14 -20.44
N ALA A 365 12.60 -30.83 -19.25
CA ALA A 365 13.89 -31.32 -18.80
C ALA A 365 13.90 -32.86 -18.64
N SER A 366 12.84 -33.42 -18.09
CA SER A 366 12.66 -34.85 -17.89
C SER A 366 12.58 -35.62 -19.22
N GLN A 367 11.86 -35.09 -20.21
CA GLN A 367 11.75 -35.69 -21.54
C GLN A 367 13.09 -35.67 -22.29
N GLN A 368 13.83 -34.57 -22.26
CA GLN A 368 15.15 -34.48 -22.89
C GLN A 368 16.18 -35.41 -22.26
N TYR A 369 16.17 -35.54 -20.92
CA TYR A 369 17.04 -36.49 -20.24
C TYR A 369 16.74 -37.95 -20.64
N ARG A 370 15.46 -38.30 -20.83
CA ARG A 370 15.05 -39.62 -21.34
C ARG A 370 15.51 -39.84 -22.77
N SER A 371 15.35 -38.87 -23.67
CA SER A 371 15.86 -38.93 -25.05
C SER A 371 17.37 -39.12 -25.06
N TRP A 372 18.13 -38.30 -24.33
CA TRP A 372 19.58 -38.43 -24.23
C TRP A 372 20.01 -39.81 -23.72
N LYS A 373 19.33 -40.36 -22.69
CA LYS A 373 19.59 -41.72 -22.21
C LYS A 373 19.33 -42.78 -23.27
N GLN A 374 18.32 -42.60 -24.12
CA GLN A 374 18.00 -43.52 -25.21
C GLN A 374 19.01 -43.40 -26.37
N ASP A 375 19.51 -42.21 -26.65
CA ASP A 375 20.47 -41.93 -27.73
C ASP A 375 21.91 -42.33 -27.36
N VAL A 376 22.27 -42.27 -26.07
CA VAL A 376 23.61 -42.64 -25.58
C VAL A 376 23.73 -44.13 -25.21
N LYS A 377 22.63 -44.83 -24.91
CA LYS A 377 22.65 -46.26 -24.58
C LYS A 377 22.67 -47.30 -25.72
N PRO A 378 22.53 -47.02 -27.04
CA PRO A 378 22.63 -48.08 -28.03
C PRO A 378 24.09 -48.54 -28.28
N GLY A 379 25.09 -47.79 -27.80
CA GLY A 379 26.51 -48.04 -28.11
C GLY A 379 27.34 -48.80 -27.07
N LEU A 380 26.80 -49.15 -25.90
CA LEU A 380 27.57 -49.77 -24.80
C LEU A 380 27.03 -51.15 -24.37
N GLY A 381 26.33 -51.85 -25.27
CA GLY A 381 25.81 -53.19 -25.00
C GLY A 381 25.82 -54.08 -26.24
N ASN A 382 27.02 -54.52 -26.65
CA ASN A 382 27.32 -55.86 -27.21
C ASN A 382 28.64 -55.82 -27.99
N LYS A 383 29.76 -55.87 -27.26
CA LYS A 383 31.00 -56.52 -27.71
C LYS A 383 31.74 -57.07 -26.49
N ALA A 384 31.42 -58.33 -26.16
CA ALA A 384 32.31 -59.43 -25.79
C ALA A 384 31.49 -60.46 -25.01
#